data_AF-A0A016VLI6-F1
#
_entry.id   AF-A0A016VLI6-F1
#
_cell.length_a   1.000
_cell.length_b   1.000
_cell.length_c   1.000
_cell.angle_alpha   90.00
_cell.angle_beta   90.00
_cell.angle_gamma   90.00
#
_symmetry.space_group_name_H-M   'P 1'
#
loop_
_entity.id
_entity.type
_entity.pdbx_description
1 polymer ?
#
loop_
_entity_poly.entity_id
_entity_poly.type
_entity_poly.pdbx_seq_one_letter_code
_entity_poly.pdbx_strand_id
1 'polypeptide(L)'
;MYSLHGDGVTEDVSAKRSTGRPYDRRPFAQVWGVVPGKSGAFRRAIGPSGELTNRRASLHRPLQSIIHLDLKGAPPIMSVYEWLFPLLKKMGAHGVLMEYEDMFPYSGDLAQIKRPDHYSSSDIARINQLAADNSIEIIPLVQTFGHMEFILKHPAYAELRENITAVSLPDLSVSCFCFIL
;
A
#
# COMPACT_ATOMS: atom_id res chain seq x y z
N MET A 1 39.63 16.09 -54.58
CA MET A 1 38.94 15.34 -55.65
C MET A 1 39.19 13.85 -55.40
N TYR A 2 38.36 13.22 -54.56
CA TYR A 2 38.10 11.78 -54.52
C TYR A 2 36.78 11.63 -53.77
N SER A 3 35.81 11.03 -54.45
CA SER A 3 34.46 10.74 -53.97
C SER A 3 34.33 9.23 -54.01
N LEU A 4 33.93 8.60 -52.90
CA LEU A 4 33.38 7.25 -52.89
C LEU A 4 32.18 7.23 -51.94
N HIS A 5 31.12 6.61 -52.45
CA HIS A 5 29.77 6.53 -51.90
C HIS A 5 29.70 5.70 -50.62
N GLY A 6 28.75 6.06 -49.77
CA GLY A 6 28.19 5.19 -48.72
C GLY A 6 26.71 5.51 -48.57
N ASP A 7 25.88 4.61 -49.07
CA ASP A 7 24.42 4.64 -48.98
C ASP A 7 23.96 4.63 -47.50
N GLY A 8 22.93 5.41 -47.18
CA GLY A 8 22.36 5.44 -45.84
C GLY A 8 21.00 6.14 -45.83
N VAL A 9 19.96 5.33 -45.93
CA VAL A 9 18.54 5.69 -45.91
C VAL A 9 18.15 6.39 -44.60
N THR A 10 17.25 7.36 -44.75
CA THR A 10 16.57 8.18 -43.73
C THR A 10 15.85 7.38 -42.64
N GLU A 11 15.92 7.81 -41.38
CA GLU A 11 14.76 7.79 -40.47
C GLU A 11 14.76 9.01 -39.53
N ASP A 12 13.65 9.72 -39.59
CA ASP A 12 13.25 10.87 -38.78
C ASP A 12 12.82 10.38 -37.38
N VAL A 13 13.60 10.68 -36.34
CA VAL A 13 13.26 10.30 -34.96
C VAL A 13 12.37 11.38 -34.34
N SER A 14 11.16 11.49 -34.88
CA SER A 14 10.04 12.18 -34.25
C SER A 14 9.28 11.22 -33.34
N ALA A 15 9.16 11.62 -32.06
CA ALA A 15 8.15 11.19 -31.09
C ALA A 15 7.92 9.68 -30.86
N LYS A 16 8.56 9.13 -29.82
CA LYS A 16 7.99 8.01 -29.05
C LYS A 16 7.64 8.48 -27.63
N ARG A 17 6.51 9.19 -27.51
CA ARG A 17 5.78 9.26 -26.22
C ARG A 17 5.23 7.87 -25.95
N SER A 18 5.77 7.19 -24.94
CA SER A 18 5.17 5.98 -24.41
C SER A 18 3.78 6.34 -23.90
N THR A 19 2.75 5.88 -24.60
CA THR A 19 1.37 5.91 -24.11
C THR A 19 1.31 4.96 -22.92
N GLY A 20 1.54 5.49 -21.72
CA GLY A 20 1.27 4.78 -20.47
C GLY A 20 -0.16 4.23 -20.50
N ARG A 21 -0.34 3.00 -20.02
CA ARG A 21 -1.68 2.41 -19.92
C ARG A 21 -2.56 3.37 -19.09
N PRO A 22 -3.83 3.59 -19.49
CA PRO A 22 -4.71 4.45 -18.71
C PRO A 22 -4.78 3.94 -17.26
N TYR A 23 -4.61 4.85 -16.31
CA TYR A 23 -4.81 4.55 -14.89
C TYR A 23 -6.24 4.04 -14.69
N ASP A 24 -6.35 2.79 -14.26
CA ASP A 24 -7.62 2.13 -14.02
C ASP A 24 -8.31 2.76 -12.81
N ARG A 25 -9.43 3.45 -13.06
CA ARG A 25 -10.21 4.17 -12.03
C ARG A 25 -11.17 3.28 -11.25
N ARG A 26 -11.08 1.95 -11.36
CA ARG A 26 -11.92 1.05 -10.56
C ARG A 26 -11.68 1.28 -9.06
N PRO A 27 -12.73 1.30 -8.22
CA PRO A 27 -12.58 1.36 -6.78
C PRO A 27 -11.65 0.25 -6.28
N PHE A 28 -10.76 0.56 -5.35
CA PHE A 28 -9.69 -0.33 -4.84
C PHE A 28 -10.18 -1.76 -4.49
N ALA A 29 -11.42 -1.89 -4.02
CA ALA A 29 -12.06 -3.18 -3.71
C ALA A 29 -12.20 -4.16 -4.91
N GLN A 30 -12.31 -3.65 -6.15
CA GLN A 30 -12.49 -4.48 -7.35
C GLN A 30 -11.17 -5.02 -7.92
N VAL A 31 -10.02 -4.49 -7.49
CA VAL A 31 -8.70 -4.99 -7.90
C VAL A 31 -8.40 -6.36 -7.27
N TRP A 32 -9.04 -6.67 -6.14
CA TRP A 32 -8.76 -7.86 -5.32
C TRP A 32 -9.87 -8.91 -5.27
N GLY A 33 -10.80 -8.93 -6.22
CA GLY A 33 -11.83 -9.99 -6.31
C GLY A 33 -12.83 -10.02 -5.14
N VAL A 34 -12.88 -8.96 -4.32
CA VAL A 34 -13.88 -8.85 -3.24
C VAL A 34 -15.20 -8.42 -3.86
N VAL A 35 -16.16 -9.34 -3.90
CA VAL A 35 -17.54 -9.03 -4.29
C VAL A 35 -18.16 -8.16 -3.19
N PRO A 36 -18.56 -6.91 -3.45
CA PRO A 36 -19.32 -6.15 -2.48
C PRO A 36 -20.64 -6.86 -2.23
N GLY A 37 -20.90 -7.22 -0.97
CA GLY A 37 -22.19 -7.75 -0.53
C GLY A 37 -23.30 -6.82 -0.99
N LYS A 38 -24.32 -7.40 -1.64
CA LYS A 38 -25.46 -6.67 -2.21
C LYS A 38 -26.04 -5.71 -1.16
N SER A 39 -25.80 -4.42 -1.33
CA SER A 39 -26.52 -3.38 -0.61
C SER A 39 -27.99 -3.48 -1.05
N GLY A 40 -28.82 -4.04 -0.17
CA GLY A 40 -30.25 -4.11 -0.37
C GLY A 40 -30.80 -2.71 -0.63
N ALA A 41 -31.44 -2.53 -1.79
CA ALA A 41 -32.15 -1.30 -2.11
C ALA A 41 -33.22 -1.06 -1.04
N PHE A 42 -33.05 -0.03 -0.23
CA PHE A 42 -33.98 0.35 0.82
C PHE A 42 -35.26 0.90 0.18
N ARG A 43 -36.23 0.02 -0.08
CA ARG A 43 -37.57 0.43 -0.50
C ARG A 43 -38.25 1.13 0.68
N ARG A 44 -38.58 2.40 0.50
CA ARG A 44 -39.30 3.23 1.47
C ARG A 44 -40.72 2.67 1.65
N ALA A 45 -40.96 1.90 2.72
CA ALA A 45 -42.31 1.55 3.14
C ALA A 45 -42.95 2.78 3.79
N ILE A 46 -44.03 3.29 3.20
CA ILE A 46 -44.89 4.30 3.80
C ILE A 46 -45.93 3.54 4.62
N GLY A 47 -45.76 3.51 5.94
CA GLY A 47 -46.77 2.99 6.87
C GLY A 47 -47.86 4.04 7.14
N PRO A 48 -49.13 3.64 7.32
CA PRO A 48 -50.21 4.57 7.63
C PRO A 48 -50.31 4.72 9.15
N SER A 49 -49.65 5.73 9.71
CA SER A 49 -49.99 6.40 10.99
C SER A 49 -48.90 7.42 11.26
N GLY A 50 -49.30 8.70 11.35
CA GLY A 50 -48.43 9.87 11.48
C GLY A 50 -47.77 9.99 12.85
N GLU A 51 -46.98 9.00 13.24
CA GLU A 51 -46.08 9.13 14.37
C GLU A 51 -44.73 9.67 13.86
N LEU A 52 -44.49 10.96 14.10
CA LEU A 52 -43.21 11.61 13.83
C LEU A 52 -42.16 11.02 14.77
N THR A 53 -41.67 9.82 14.45
CA THR A 53 -40.47 9.29 15.09
C THR A 53 -39.38 10.31 14.86
N ASN A 54 -38.90 10.92 15.95
CA ASN A 54 -37.80 11.87 15.97
C ASN A 54 -36.50 11.12 15.60
N ARG A 55 -36.41 10.66 14.35
CA ARG A 55 -35.17 10.23 13.74
C ARG A 55 -34.44 11.47 13.29
N ARG A 56 -33.87 12.19 14.25
CA ARG A 56 -32.53 12.72 14.04
C ARG A 56 -31.62 11.52 13.83
N ALA A 57 -31.68 10.93 12.64
CA ALA A 57 -30.64 10.03 12.18
C ALA A 57 -29.38 10.89 12.26
N SER A 58 -28.55 10.62 13.27
CA SER A 58 -27.30 11.32 13.40
C SER A 58 -26.56 11.05 12.09
N LEU A 59 -26.32 12.11 11.32
CA LEU A 59 -25.45 12.10 10.14
C LEU A 59 -23.98 11.81 10.50
N HIS A 60 -23.74 11.31 11.71
CA HIS A 60 -22.44 10.90 12.19
C HIS A 60 -22.14 9.55 11.59
N ARG A 61 -21.23 9.51 10.61
CA ARG A 61 -20.54 8.26 10.30
C ARG A 61 -19.97 7.71 11.62
N PRO A 62 -20.16 6.41 11.91
CA PRO A 62 -19.48 5.80 13.04
C PRO A 62 -17.98 6.01 12.88
N LEU A 63 -17.32 6.45 13.95
CA LEU A 63 -15.87 6.63 13.95
C LEU A 63 -15.22 5.27 13.70
N GLN A 64 -14.43 5.16 12.63
CA GLN A 64 -13.64 3.97 12.36
C GLN A 64 -12.36 4.03 13.19
N SER A 65 -12.06 2.95 13.90
CA SER A 65 -10.80 2.77 14.61
C SER A 65 -9.83 1.98 13.74
N ILE A 66 -8.72 2.60 13.37
CA ILE A 66 -7.65 2.00 12.56
C ILE A 66 -6.38 1.94 13.40
N ILE A 67 -5.73 0.78 13.41
CA ILE A 67 -4.49 0.54 14.15
C ILE A 67 -3.33 0.58 13.17
N HIS A 68 -2.33 1.42 13.43
CA HIS A 68 -1.13 1.49 12.61
C HIS A 68 -0.10 0.48 13.12
N LEU A 69 0.34 -0.42 12.23
CA LEU A 69 1.49 -1.28 12.44
C LEU A 69 2.63 -0.81 11.55
N ASP A 70 3.65 -0.24 12.20
CA ASP A 70 4.95 0.04 11.60
C ASP A 70 5.79 -1.24 11.64
N LEU A 71 6.10 -1.79 10.47
CA LEU A 71 6.81 -3.08 10.35
C LEU A 71 8.33 -2.89 10.20
N LYS A 72 8.83 -1.65 10.26
CA LYS A 72 10.26 -1.38 10.14
C LYS A 72 11.02 -1.91 11.36
N GLY A 73 12.23 -2.39 11.13
CA GLY A 73 13.10 -2.89 12.19
C GLY A 73 12.73 -4.30 12.67
N ALA A 74 11.56 -4.46 13.32
CA ALA A 74 11.13 -5.66 14.03
C ALA A 74 9.70 -6.10 13.64
N PRO A 75 9.50 -6.61 12.42
CA PRO A 75 8.21 -7.07 11.92
C PRO A 75 7.64 -8.22 12.77
N PRO A 76 6.32 -8.25 13.08
CA PRO A 76 5.70 -9.39 13.75
C PRO A 76 5.80 -10.67 12.92
N ILE A 77 6.18 -11.78 13.54
CA ILE A 77 6.12 -13.10 12.90
C ILE A 77 4.67 -13.54 12.69
N MET A 78 4.44 -14.53 11.81
CA MET A 78 3.10 -14.96 11.43
C MET A 78 2.21 -15.37 12.60
N SER A 79 2.75 -16.03 13.62
CA SER A 79 1.99 -16.44 14.82
C SER A 79 1.48 -15.25 15.65
N VAL A 80 2.08 -14.06 15.50
CA VAL A 80 1.58 -12.85 16.17
C VAL A 80 0.24 -12.43 15.62
N TYR A 81 0.07 -12.45 14.29
CA TYR A 81 -1.20 -12.07 13.65
C TYR A 81 -2.36 -12.99 14.06
N GLU A 82 -2.07 -14.27 14.34
CA GLU A 82 -3.07 -15.25 14.74
C GLU A 82 -3.75 -14.92 16.07
N TRP A 83 -3.05 -14.30 17.03
CA TRP A 83 -3.66 -13.83 18.28
C TRP A 83 -3.97 -12.34 18.27
N LEU A 84 -3.22 -11.53 17.51
CA LEU A 84 -3.39 -10.08 17.45
C LEU A 84 -4.72 -9.70 16.81
N PHE A 85 -5.06 -10.23 15.63
CA PHE A 85 -6.29 -9.82 14.95
C PHE A 85 -7.58 -10.15 15.71
N PRO A 86 -7.72 -11.33 16.36
CA PRO A 86 -8.85 -11.56 17.27
C PRO A 86 -8.90 -10.57 18.43
N LEU A 87 -7.75 -10.18 18.99
CA LEU A 87 -7.67 -9.18 20.04
C LEU A 87 -8.13 -7.80 19.53
N LEU A 88 -7.60 -7.34 18.40
CA LEU A 88 -7.99 -6.06 17.80
C LEU A 88 -9.48 -6.00 17.48
N LYS A 89 -10.04 -7.12 16.99
CA LYS A 89 -11.47 -7.24 16.75
C LYS A 89 -12.29 -7.09 18.03
N LYS A 90 -11.88 -7.75 19.12
CA LYS A 90 -12.52 -7.60 20.45
C LYS A 90 -12.44 -6.17 20.97
N MET A 91 -11.38 -5.44 20.62
CA MET A 91 -11.21 -4.03 20.97
C MET A 91 -12.00 -3.06 20.07
N GLY A 92 -12.73 -3.56 19.07
CA GLY A 92 -13.53 -2.73 18.16
C GLY A 92 -12.74 -2.07 17.04
N ALA A 93 -11.54 -2.57 16.73
CA ALA A 93 -10.79 -2.13 15.55
C ALA A 93 -11.54 -2.50 14.27
N HIS A 94 -11.49 -1.61 13.28
CA HIS A 94 -12.11 -1.76 11.98
C HIS A 94 -11.09 -2.17 10.92
N GLY A 95 -9.85 -1.71 11.07
CA GLY A 95 -8.79 -1.98 10.13
C GLY A 95 -7.41 -1.79 10.74
N VAL A 96 -6.41 -2.24 9.99
CA VAL A 96 -5.00 -2.11 10.30
C VAL A 96 -4.32 -1.42 9.12
N LEU A 97 -3.70 -0.28 9.40
CA LEU A 97 -2.82 0.42 8.46
C LEU A 97 -1.44 -0.22 8.56
N MET A 98 -1.02 -0.97 7.54
CA MET A 98 0.23 -1.71 7.51
C MET A 98 1.28 -0.95 6.71
N GLU A 99 2.32 -0.47 7.39
CA GLU A 99 3.48 0.18 6.79
C GLU A 99 4.60 -0.83 6.62
N TYR A 100 4.81 -1.28 5.38
CA TYR A 100 5.73 -2.39 5.09
C TYR A 100 7.19 -1.98 4.91
N GLU A 101 7.49 -0.75 4.46
CA GLU A 101 8.85 -0.34 4.04
C GLU A 101 9.59 -1.42 3.22
N ASP A 102 10.74 -1.93 3.70
CA ASP A 102 11.58 -2.97 3.10
C ASP A 102 11.18 -4.41 3.46
N MET A 103 10.08 -4.59 4.21
CA MET A 103 9.49 -5.90 4.55
C MET A 103 8.52 -6.43 3.50
N PHE A 104 8.16 -5.63 2.51
CA PHE A 104 7.28 -6.06 1.42
C PHE A 104 8.04 -6.96 0.41
N PRO A 105 7.42 -8.02 -0.15
CA PRO A 105 8.02 -8.85 -1.19
C PRO A 105 8.07 -8.17 -2.57
N TYR A 106 8.79 -7.05 -2.69
CA TYR A 106 9.17 -6.47 -3.97
C TYR A 106 9.85 -7.48 -4.92
N SER A 107 9.68 -7.24 -6.22
CA SER A 107 10.22 -8.04 -7.31
C SER A 107 10.71 -7.14 -8.44
N GLY A 108 11.37 -7.72 -9.44
CA GLY A 108 11.98 -6.95 -10.54
C GLY A 108 13.10 -6.03 -10.03
N ASP A 109 13.16 -4.81 -10.56
CA ASP A 109 14.21 -3.83 -10.24
C ASP A 109 14.26 -3.48 -8.73
N LEU A 110 13.10 -3.52 -8.07
CA LEU A 110 12.97 -3.26 -6.64
C LEU A 110 13.38 -4.45 -5.76
N ALA A 111 13.71 -5.63 -6.30
CA ALA A 111 14.05 -6.80 -5.49
C ALA A 111 15.21 -6.55 -4.50
N GLN A 112 16.13 -5.65 -4.87
CA GLN A 112 17.30 -5.28 -4.07
C GLN A 112 17.00 -4.45 -2.81
N ILE A 113 15.81 -3.84 -2.71
CA ILE A 113 15.45 -2.99 -1.55
C ILE A 113 14.90 -3.79 -0.37
N LYS A 114 14.55 -5.06 -0.61
CA LYS A 114 13.98 -5.93 0.41
C LYS A 114 15.01 -6.30 1.45
N ARG A 115 14.57 -6.43 2.69
CA ARG A 115 15.37 -7.06 3.73
C ARG A 115 15.49 -8.58 3.54
N PRO A 116 16.55 -9.20 4.07
CA PRO A 116 16.68 -10.67 4.07
C PRO A 116 15.49 -11.38 4.73
N ASP A 117 14.92 -10.79 5.78
CA ASP A 117 13.81 -11.32 6.57
C ASP A 117 12.43 -10.79 6.15
N HIS A 118 12.30 -10.22 4.94
CA HIS A 118 11.02 -9.74 4.38
C HIS A 118 9.92 -10.81 4.37
N TYR A 119 8.65 -10.38 4.39
CA TYR A 119 7.52 -11.29 4.20
C TYR A 119 7.52 -11.87 2.80
N SER A 120 7.21 -13.16 2.67
CA SER A 120 6.91 -13.78 1.37
C SER A 120 5.52 -13.37 0.86
N SER A 121 5.25 -13.56 -0.44
CA SER A 121 3.91 -13.34 -0.98
C SER A 121 2.85 -14.24 -0.33
N SER A 122 3.23 -15.45 0.11
CA SER A 122 2.37 -16.33 0.90
C SER A 122 2.08 -15.79 2.29
N ASP A 123 3.06 -15.13 2.94
CA ASP A 123 2.84 -14.49 4.23
C ASP A 123 1.84 -13.35 4.10
N ILE A 124 2.00 -12.49 3.07
CA ILE A 124 1.04 -11.40 2.80
C ILE A 124 -0.37 -11.96 2.55
N ALA A 125 -0.51 -13.02 1.77
CA ALA A 125 -1.80 -13.69 1.55
C ALA A 125 -2.39 -14.23 2.86
N ARG A 126 -1.56 -14.83 3.72
CA ARG A 126 -1.98 -15.36 5.02
C ARG A 126 -2.39 -14.25 5.99
N ILE A 127 -1.66 -13.13 6.02
CA ILE A 127 -2.03 -11.93 6.82
C ILE A 127 -3.40 -11.41 6.37
N ASN A 128 -3.60 -11.25 5.06
CA ASN A 128 -4.88 -10.78 4.53
C ASN A 128 -6.04 -11.75 4.86
N GLN A 129 -5.80 -13.06 4.78
CA GLN A 129 -6.79 -14.07 5.17
C GLN A 129 -7.13 -13.97 6.66
N LEU A 130 -6.12 -13.91 7.54
CA LEU A 130 -6.32 -13.78 8.99
C LEU A 130 -7.11 -12.51 9.34
N ALA A 131 -6.83 -11.40 8.67
CA ALA A 131 -7.55 -10.14 8.88
C ALA A 131 -9.01 -10.25 8.43
N ALA A 132 -9.25 -10.82 7.25
CA ALA A 132 -10.59 -11.05 6.72
C ALA A 132 -11.43 -11.95 7.64
N ASP A 133 -10.84 -13.05 8.16
CA ASP A 133 -11.48 -13.96 9.11
C ASP A 133 -11.91 -13.23 10.40
N ASN A 134 -11.22 -12.16 10.77
CA ASN A 134 -11.52 -11.32 11.94
C ASN A 134 -12.29 -10.04 11.59
N SER A 135 -12.77 -9.88 10.36
CA SER A 135 -13.45 -8.67 9.88
C SER A 135 -12.64 -7.39 10.16
N ILE A 136 -11.34 -7.46 9.87
CA ILE A 136 -10.38 -6.36 9.90
C ILE A 136 -9.95 -6.07 8.47
N GLU A 137 -10.04 -4.81 8.05
CA GLU A 137 -9.51 -4.34 6.76
C GLU A 137 -8.01 -4.10 6.86
N ILE A 138 -7.21 -4.73 5.99
CA ILE A 138 -5.80 -4.35 5.82
C ILE A 138 -5.71 -3.19 4.83
N ILE A 139 -5.11 -2.09 5.27
CA ILE A 139 -4.86 -0.89 4.48
C ILE A 139 -3.35 -0.78 4.30
N PRO A 140 -2.79 -1.04 3.10
CA PRO A 140 -1.36 -0.88 2.88
C PRO A 140 -0.98 0.60 2.85
N LEU A 141 0.03 0.98 3.63
CA LEU A 141 0.67 2.28 3.56
C LEU A 141 1.89 2.19 2.64
N VAL A 142 1.85 2.93 1.54
CA VAL A 142 2.95 3.06 0.58
C VAL A 142 3.49 4.48 0.66
N GLN A 143 4.77 4.62 0.99
CA GLN A 143 5.45 5.91 1.04
C GLN A 143 5.65 6.47 -0.38
N THR A 144 5.56 7.80 -0.54
CA THR A 144 5.60 8.46 -1.86
C THR A 144 6.66 9.54 -2.00
N PHE A 145 6.93 10.33 -0.96
CA PHE A 145 7.90 11.43 -0.99
C PHE A 145 8.86 11.44 0.20
N GLY A 146 8.34 11.22 1.42
CA GLY A 146 9.14 11.06 2.63
C GLY A 146 9.28 9.60 3.04
N HIS A 147 10.12 9.32 4.04
CA HIS A 147 10.35 7.96 4.57
C HIS A 147 10.82 6.94 3.51
N MET A 148 11.53 7.44 2.49
CA MET A 148 12.04 6.64 1.37
C MET A 148 13.48 6.19 1.60
N GLU A 149 14.05 6.37 2.80
CA GLU A 149 15.43 6.03 3.14
C GLU A 149 15.74 4.55 2.86
N PHE A 150 14.76 3.66 3.06
CA PHE A 150 14.92 2.23 2.77
C PHE A 150 15.19 1.94 1.28
N ILE A 151 14.71 2.79 0.37
CA ILE A 151 14.99 2.71 -1.07
C ILE A 151 16.24 3.52 -1.40
N LEU A 152 16.27 4.78 -0.94
CA LEU A 152 17.28 5.75 -1.33
C LEU A 152 18.66 5.45 -0.75
N LYS A 153 18.81 4.57 0.25
CA LYS A 153 20.12 4.07 0.71
C LYS A 153 20.89 3.29 -0.36
N HIS A 154 20.19 2.71 -1.35
CA HIS A 154 20.83 1.93 -2.41
C HIS A 154 21.42 2.83 -3.49
N PRO A 155 22.67 2.58 -3.95
CA PRO A 155 23.31 3.38 -5.00
C PRO A 155 22.52 3.44 -6.31
N ALA A 156 21.77 2.38 -6.64
CA ALA A 156 20.92 2.31 -7.84
C ALA A 156 19.82 3.38 -7.88
N TYR A 157 19.46 3.97 -6.74
CA TYR A 157 18.40 4.99 -6.64
C TYR A 157 18.93 6.35 -6.17
N ALA A 158 20.26 6.58 -6.22
CA ALA A 158 20.87 7.82 -5.73
C ALA A 158 20.39 9.07 -6.49
N GLU A 159 20.07 8.92 -7.78
CA GLU A 159 19.53 9.98 -8.63
C GLU A 159 18.12 10.44 -8.25
N LEU A 160 17.39 9.63 -7.46
CA LEU A 160 16.07 9.98 -6.93
C LEU A 160 16.12 10.74 -5.60
N ARG A 161 17.32 10.91 -5.02
CA ARG A 161 17.51 11.67 -3.77
C ARG A 161 17.30 13.15 -4.03
N GLU A 162 16.65 13.83 -3.09
CA GLU A 162 16.57 15.30 -3.10
C GLU A 162 17.96 15.94 -3.09
N ASN A 163 18.90 15.36 -2.33
CA ASN A 163 20.31 15.72 -2.35
C ASN A 163 21.17 14.52 -2.81
N ILE A 164 21.66 14.60 -4.04
CA ILE A 164 22.49 13.57 -4.70
C ILE A 164 23.78 13.29 -3.93
N THR A 165 24.34 14.29 -3.24
CA THR A 165 25.62 14.16 -2.51
C THR A 165 25.46 13.57 -1.12
N ALA A 166 24.23 13.37 -0.63
CA ALA A 166 23.99 12.71 0.64
C ALA A 166 24.36 11.22 0.51
N VAL A 167 25.58 10.87 0.90
CA VAL A 167 26.02 9.48 1.04
C VAL A 167 25.55 8.99 2.40
N SER A 168 24.60 8.06 2.42
CA SER A 168 24.32 7.26 3.59
C SER A 168 25.58 6.46 3.92
N LEU A 169 26.21 6.75 5.08
CA LEU A 169 27.36 5.99 5.57
C LEU A 169 27.01 4.49 5.60
N PRO A 170 27.95 3.60 5.24
CA PRO A 170 27.71 2.18 5.28
C PRO A 170 27.54 1.76 6.75
N ASP A 171 26.44 1.08 7.03
CA ASP A 171 26.15 0.39 8.29
C ASP A 171 26.14 1.27 9.57
N LEU A 172 24.97 1.85 9.85
CA LEU A 172 24.44 1.79 11.20
C LEU A 172 22.99 1.33 11.17
N SER A 173 22.80 0.15 11.75
CA SER A 173 21.58 -0.38 12.36
C SER A 173 20.93 0.63 13.32
N VAL A 174 20.38 1.72 12.78
CA VAL A 174 19.51 2.67 13.50
C VAL A 174 18.25 2.97 12.68
N SER A 175 17.62 1.93 12.10
CA SER A 175 16.15 1.95 11.91
C SER A 175 15.46 1.37 13.15
N CYS A 176 15.92 1.80 14.33
CA CYS A 176 15.29 1.59 15.63
C CYS A 176 14.98 2.94 16.30
N PHE A 177 14.98 4.04 15.54
CA PHE A 177 14.33 5.26 15.97
C PHE A 177 12.83 5.11 15.71
N CYS A 178 12.19 4.48 16.71
CA CYS A 178 10.76 4.64 16.97
C CYS A 178 10.49 6.13 17.23
N PHE A 179 10.25 6.90 16.16
CA PHE A 179 9.45 8.11 16.26
C PHE A 179 7.99 7.70 16.07
N ILE A 180 7.41 7.14 17.13
CA ILE A 180 5.98 7.33 17.39
C ILE A 180 5.93 8.49 18.39
N LEU A 181 5.80 9.70 17.85
CA LEU A 181 5.12 10.86 18.45
C LEU A 181 4.83 11.87 17.33
#